data_AF-A0A1T3C9B4-F1
#
_entry.id   AF-A0A1T3C9B4-F1
#
_cell.length_a   1.000
_cell.length_b   1.000
_cell.length_c   1.000
_cell.angle_alpha   90.00
_cell.angle_beta   90.00
_cell.angle_gamma   90.00
#
_symmetry.space_group_name_H-M   'P 1'
#
loop_
_entity.id
_entity.type
_entity.pdbx_description
1 polymer ?
#
loop_
_entity_poly.entity_id
_entity_poly.type
_entity_poly.pdbx_seq_one_letter_code
_entity_poly.pdbx_strand_id
1 'polypeptide(L)'
;MSQIAMSHPKLPYIIIDDSVCSIQILPTILDLLTETESLSLSEARAAHDMVRNYESQSLLRPLQKFSKITGQGGWQFTAMNPGGLTIAVRDARQPNWRLIVPVFSNYEWRFTDLGADPNEQAPLLSYGYKANLRSVEAKFGSDAAMGVEEAAAVTRGWTDENYKR
;
A
#
# COMPACT_ATOMS: atom_id res chain seq x y z
N MET A 1 -7.16 3.93 -9.82
CA MET A 1 -7.55 2.81 -8.92
C MET A 1 -6.73 1.57 -9.29
N SER A 2 -6.05 0.92 -8.35
CA SER A 2 -5.31 -0.33 -8.61
C SER A 2 -6.26 -1.50 -8.41
N GLN A 3 -6.37 -2.39 -9.40
CA GLN A 3 -7.15 -3.63 -9.31
C GLN A 3 -6.21 -4.82 -9.57
N ILE A 4 -6.43 -5.91 -8.85
CA ILE A 4 -5.77 -7.19 -9.09
C ILE A 4 -6.87 -8.21 -9.36
N ALA A 5 -6.77 -8.91 -10.49
CA ALA A 5 -7.63 -10.03 -10.83
C ALA A 5 -6.79 -11.31 -10.88
N MET A 6 -7.24 -12.33 -10.16
CA MET A 6 -6.63 -13.66 -10.17
C MET A 6 -7.69 -14.69 -10.54
N SER A 7 -7.30 -15.70 -11.30
CA SER A 7 -8.18 -16.77 -11.74
C SER A 7 -7.47 -18.11 -11.61
N HIS A 8 -8.18 -19.09 -11.04
CA HIS A 8 -7.72 -20.46 -10.93
C HIS A 8 -8.93 -21.42 -10.98
N PRO A 9 -8.86 -22.57 -11.68
CA PRO A 9 -10.01 -23.46 -11.84
C PRO A 9 -10.64 -23.98 -10.54
N LYS A 10 -9.84 -24.07 -9.47
CA LYS A 10 -10.28 -24.51 -8.14
C LYS A 10 -10.64 -23.35 -7.19
N LEU A 11 -10.55 -22.10 -7.62
CA LEU A 11 -10.82 -20.94 -6.77
C LEU A 11 -12.30 -20.50 -6.92
N PRO A 12 -13.04 -20.30 -5.82
CA PRO A 12 -14.38 -19.74 -5.90
C PRO A 12 -14.34 -18.28 -6.36
N TYR A 13 -15.43 -17.82 -6.98
CA TYR A 13 -15.59 -16.40 -7.27
C TYR A 13 -15.76 -15.61 -5.98
N ILE A 14 -14.83 -14.69 -5.72
CA ILE A 14 -14.87 -13.79 -4.57
C ILE A 14 -14.49 -12.37 -5.02
N ILE A 15 -15.08 -11.38 -4.37
CA ILE A 15 -14.71 -9.96 -4.52
C ILE A 15 -14.14 -9.50 -3.19
N ILE A 16 -12.95 -8.90 -3.23
CA ILE A 16 -12.29 -8.31 -2.06
C ILE A 16 -12.23 -6.80 -2.30
N ASP A 17 -12.84 -6.04 -1.39
CA ASP A 17 -12.94 -4.57 -1.46
C ASP A 17 -11.93 -3.87 -0.53
N ASP A 18 -10.88 -4.57 -0.14
CA ASP A 18 -9.75 -4.00 0.58
C ASP A 18 -8.75 -3.34 -0.38
N SER A 19 -7.97 -2.38 0.12
CA SER A 19 -6.90 -1.76 -0.67
C SER A 19 -5.83 -2.79 -1.05
N VAL A 20 -5.40 -2.80 -2.32
CA VAL A 20 -4.40 -3.74 -2.83
C VAL A 20 -3.15 -3.07 -3.40
N CYS A 21 -2.02 -3.76 -3.29
CA CYS A 21 -0.72 -3.37 -3.84
C CYS A 21 -0.07 -4.52 -4.61
N SER A 22 0.73 -4.22 -5.64
CA SER A 22 1.37 -5.22 -6.51
C SER A 22 2.32 -6.16 -5.78
N ILE A 23 2.94 -5.72 -4.68
CA ILE A 23 3.82 -6.55 -3.84
C ILE A 23 3.06 -7.72 -3.17
N GLN A 24 1.74 -7.71 -3.17
CA GLN A 24 0.91 -8.81 -2.68
C GLN A 24 0.74 -9.93 -3.73
N ILE A 25 1.05 -9.69 -5.00
CA ILE A 25 0.80 -10.65 -6.08
C ILE A 25 1.57 -11.96 -5.83
N LEU A 26 2.87 -11.87 -5.57
CA LEU A 26 3.72 -13.05 -5.42
C LEU A 26 3.36 -13.90 -4.19
N PRO A 27 3.22 -13.36 -2.96
CA PRO A 27 2.77 -14.16 -1.83
C PRO A 27 1.36 -14.74 -2.06
N THR A 28 0.49 -14.06 -2.81
CA THR A 28 -0.83 -14.61 -3.17
C THR A 28 -0.72 -15.80 -4.12
N ILE A 29 0.15 -15.74 -5.14
CA ILE A 29 0.39 -16.87 -6.05
C ILE A 29 0.95 -18.07 -5.29
N LEU A 30 1.93 -17.86 -4.41
CA LEU A 30 2.55 -18.93 -3.63
C LEU A 30 1.53 -19.61 -2.69
N ASP A 31 0.70 -18.82 -2.00
CA ASP A 31 -0.39 -19.38 -1.20
C ASP A 31 -1.38 -20.13 -2.08
N LEU A 32 -1.79 -19.56 -3.22
CA LEU A 32 -2.75 -20.19 -4.13
C LEU A 32 -2.28 -21.56 -4.59
N LEU A 33 -1.02 -21.66 -5.04
CA LEU A 33 -0.41 -22.91 -5.48
C LEU A 33 -0.34 -23.95 -4.34
N THR A 34 -0.16 -23.50 -3.10
CA THR A 34 -0.12 -24.35 -1.91
C THR A 34 -1.52 -24.84 -1.53
N GLU A 35 -2.50 -23.95 -1.45
CA GLU A 35 -3.88 -24.24 -1.05
C GLU A 35 -4.64 -25.08 -2.08
N THR A 36 -4.24 -25.04 -3.36
CA THR A 36 -4.89 -25.82 -4.43
C THR A 36 -4.23 -27.17 -4.72
N GLU A 37 -3.24 -27.56 -3.91
CA GLU A 37 -2.41 -28.75 -4.09
C GLU A 37 -1.78 -28.83 -5.49
N SER A 38 -1.39 -27.67 -6.03
CA SER A 38 -0.73 -27.58 -7.35
C SER A 38 0.77 -27.85 -7.28
N LEU A 39 1.31 -28.01 -6.07
CA LEU A 39 2.72 -28.24 -5.78
C LEU A 39 2.92 -29.61 -5.13
N SER A 40 4.07 -30.24 -5.38
CA SER A 40 4.51 -31.40 -4.60
C SER A 40 4.79 -31.01 -3.14
N LEU A 41 4.86 -32.00 -2.25
CA LEU A 41 5.18 -31.79 -0.83
C LEU A 41 6.48 -30.99 -0.61
N SER A 42 7.50 -31.21 -1.44
CA SER A 42 8.77 -30.48 -1.35
C SER A 42 8.62 -29.02 -1.77
N GLU A 43 7.91 -28.77 -2.87
CA GLU A 43 7.69 -27.43 -3.42
C GLU A 43 6.75 -26.61 -2.52
N ALA A 44 5.72 -27.22 -1.94
CA ALA A 44 4.83 -26.57 -0.99
C ALA A 44 5.57 -26.09 0.26
N ARG A 45 6.55 -26.87 0.76
CA ARG A 45 7.42 -26.45 1.87
C ARG A 45 8.27 -25.25 1.49
N ALA A 46 8.92 -25.30 0.32
CA ALA A 46 9.72 -24.19 -0.18
C ALA A 46 8.87 -22.92 -0.37
N ALA A 47 7.67 -23.04 -0.94
CA ALA A 47 6.74 -21.92 -1.11
C ALA A 47 6.33 -21.32 0.24
N HIS A 48 5.97 -22.15 1.23
CA HIS A 48 5.61 -21.71 2.56
C HIS A 48 6.77 -20.96 3.27
N ASP A 49 8.01 -21.44 3.10
CA ASP A 49 9.19 -20.78 3.66
C ASP A 49 9.49 -19.45 2.94
N MET A 50 9.28 -19.39 1.63
CA MET A 50 9.44 -18.18 0.83
C MET A 50 8.39 -17.11 1.15
N VAL A 51 7.12 -17.49 1.36
CA VAL A 51 6.03 -16.54 1.66
C VAL A 51 6.37 -15.62 2.83
N ARG A 52 7.08 -16.14 3.83
CA ARG A 52 7.47 -15.41 5.04
C ARG A 52 8.53 -14.32 4.80
N ASN A 53 9.22 -14.36 3.66
CA ASN A 53 10.26 -13.40 3.29
C ASN A 53 9.70 -12.20 2.51
N TYR A 54 8.41 -12.23 2.12
CA TYR A 54 7.77 -11.11 1.45
C TYR A 54 7.19 -10.12 2.46
N GLU A 55 7.37 -8.83 2.17
CA GLU A 55 6.91 -7.73 3.04
C GLU A 55 5.38 -7.59 3.09
N SER A 56 4.66 -8.30 2.22
CA SER A 56 3.24 -8.12 2.00
C SER A 56 2.43 -9.38 2.19
N GLN A 57 1.20 -9.19 2.66
CA GLN A 57 0.27 -10.26 2.90
C GLN A 57 -0.37 -10.74 1.60
N SER A 58 -0.51 -12.06 1.46
CA SER A 58 -1.37 -12.70 0.47
C SER A 58 -2.82 -12.23 0.56
N LEU A 59 -3.44 -12.06 -0.60
CA LEU A 59 -4.84 -11.67 -0.78
C LEU A 59 -5.82 -12.83 -0.52
N LEU A 60 -5.35 -14.08 -0.38
CA LEU A 60 -6.20 -15.21 0.00
C LEU A 60 -6.59 -15.19 1.49
N ARG A 61 -6.00 -14.30 2.27
CA ARG A 61 -6.24 -14.14 3.71
C ARG A 61 -6.82 -12.75 3.98
N PRO A 62 -7.71 -12.58 4.99
CA PRO A 62 -8.24 -11.26 5.34
C PRO A 62 -7.14 -10.25 5.63
N LEU A 63 -7.17 -9.07 5.01
CA LEU A 63 -6.11 -8.07 5.15
C LEU A 63 -5.96 -7.59 6.60
N GLN A 64 -4.76 -7.69 7.14
CA GLN A 64 -4.44 -7.08 8.43
C GLN A 64 -4.26 -5.57 8.26
N LYS A 65 -5.27 -4.80 8.67
CA LYS A 65 -5.28 -3.34 8.53
C LYS A 65 -4.31 -2.63 9.47
N PHE A 66 -3.92 -3.28 10.58
CA PHE A 66 -2.98 -2.74 11.55
C PHE A 66 -2.38 -3.85 12.41
N SER A 67 -1.23 -3.57 13.01
CA SER A 67 -0.58 -4.44 13.99
C SER A 67 -1.35 -4.42 15.31
N LYS A 68 -1.84 -5.58 15.76
CA LYS A 68 -2.49 -5.71 17.08
C LYS A 68 -1.54 -5.49 18.26
N ILE A 69 -0.23 -5.55 18.02
CA ILE A 69 0.80 -5.40 19.07
C ILE A 69 1.25 -3.94 19.18
N THR A 70 1.53 -3.29 18.04
CA THR A 70 2.11 -1.95 17.99
C THR A 70 1.10 -0.86 17.64
N GLY A 71 -0.10 -1.22 17.17
CA GLY A 71 -1.12 -0.28 16.70
C GLY A 71 -0.82 0.36 15.33
N GLN A 72 0.37 0.11 14.76
CA GLN A 72 0.80 0.68 13.48
C GLN A 72 -0.09 0.22 12.32
N GLY A 73 -0.39 1.14 11.40
CA GLY A 73 -1.17 0.85 10.20
C GLY A 73 -0.51 -0.17 9.26
N GLY A 74 -1.35 -0.87 8.50
CA GLY A 74 -0.93 -1.71 7.38
C GLY A 74 -0.61 -0.83 6.18
N TRP A 75 0.60 -0.27 6.16
CA TRP A 75 1.02 0.70 5.15
C TRP A 75 1.33 0.04 3.80
N GLN A 76 0.84 0.67 2.73
CA GLN A 76 1.04 0.23 1.36
C GLN A 76 1.86 1.27 0.60
N PHE A 77 3.02 0.87 0.08
CA PHE A 77 3.94 1.73 -0.67
C PHE A 77 3.97 1.33 -2.14
N THR A 78 3.99 2.31 -3.03
CA THR A 78 4.15 2.07 -4.47
C THR A 78 5.05 3.13 -5.08
N ALA A 79 6.17 2.71 -5.67
CA ALA A 79 7.02 3.59 -6.45
C ALA A 79 6.31 3.97 -7.75
N MET A 80 6.18 5.27 -8.03
CA MET A 80 5.31 5.78 -9.11
C MET A 80 6.04 6.06 -10.43
N ASN A 81 7.38 6.11 -10.46
CA ASN A 81 8.14 6.39 -11.67
C ASN A 81 9.44 5.58 -11.76
N PRO A 82 9.89 5.18 -12.97
CA PRO A 82 11.23 4.66 -13.18
C PRO A 82 12.23 5.74 -12.76
N GLY A 83 12.94 5.52 -11.65
CA GLY A 83 13.79 6.51 -11.00
C GLY A 83 13.45 6.81 -9.54
N GLY A 84 12.31 6.32 -9.02
CA GLY A 84 12.02 6.32 -7.57
C GLY A 84 11.88 7.72 -6.95
N LEU A 85 11.47 8.72 -7.74
CA LEU A 85 11.40 10.11 -7.27
C LEU A 85 10.16 10.37 -6.41
N THR A 86 9.11 9.55 -6.56
CA THR A 86 7.87 9.67 -5.80
C THR A 86 7.36 8.32 -5.34
N ILE A 87 6.88 8.28 -4.10
CA ILE A 87 6.26 7.12 -3.46
C ILE A 87 4.80 7.47 -3.20
N ALA A 88 3.88 6.67 -3.73
CA ALA A 88 2.50 6.68 -3.27
C ALA A 88 2.39 5.84 -1.99
N VAL A 89 1.72 6.37 -0.97
CA VAL A 89 1.48 5.71 0.30
C VAL A 89 -0.01 5.74 0.66
N ARG A 90 -0.50 4.63 1.22
CA ARG A 90 -1.86 4.48 1.78
C ARG A 90 -1.81 3.70 3.08
N ASP A 91 -2.73 4.01 3.99
CA ASP A 91 -2.97 3.25 5.21
C ASP A 91 -4.16 2.30 5.01
N ALA A 92 -4.00 1.01 5.29
CA ALA A 92 -5.12 0.07 5.24
C ALA A 92 -6.24 0.36 6.26
N ARG A 93 -5.98 1.12 7.34
CA ARG A 93 -7.01 1.60 8.29
C ARG A 93 -7.91 2.67 7.68
N GLN A 94 -7.33 3.51 6.82
CA GLN A 94 -8.05 4.57 6.11
C GLN A 94 -7.67 4.55 4.62
N PRO A 95 -8.24 3.60 3.86
CA PRO A 95 -7.76 3.32 2.50
C PRO A 95 -8.05 4.49 1.55
N ASN A 96 -9.04 5.33 1.83
CA ASN A 96 -9.43 6.39 0.90
C ASN A 96 -8.37 7.48 0.77
N TRP A 97 -7.53 7.69 1.78
CA TRP A 97 -6.50 8.72 1.72
C TRP A 97 -5.25 8.21 1.04
N ARG A 98 -4.86 8.91 -0.02
CA ARG A 98 -3.65 8.63 -0.78
C ARG A 98 -2.74 9.84 -0.76
N LEU A 99 -1.49 9.62 -0.36
CA LEU A 99 -0.46 10.63 -0.38
C LEU A 99 0.64 10.22 -1.36
N ILE A 100 1.07 11.15 -2.21
CA ILE A 100 2.28 11.00 -3.01
C ILE A 100 3.36 11.85 -2.37
N VAL A 101 4.40 11.17 -1.89
CA VAL A 101 5.54 11.75 -1.19
C VAL A 101 6.73 11.79 -2.15
N PRO A 102 7.33 12.96 -2.38
CA PRO A 102 8.58 13.06 -3.12
C PRO A 102 9.77 12.58 -2.27
N VAL A 103 10.64 11.78 -2.85
CA VAL A 103 11.84 11.21 -2.20
C VAL A 103 13.00 12.21 -2.16
N PHE A 104 13.15 13.03 -3.22
CA PHE A 104 14.18 14.06 -3.33
C PHE A 104 13.56 15.45 -3.55
N SER A 105 14.34 16.51 -3.28
CA SER A 105 14.01 17.96 -3.25
C SER A 105 12.78 18.47 -4.01
N ASN A 106 12.09 19.47 -3.46
CA ASN A 106 11.21 20.46 -4.12
C ASN A 106 10.10 19.98 -5.07
N TYR A 107 9.83 18.68 -5.15
CA TYR A 107 8.71 18.15 -5.91
C TYR A 107 7.39 18.35 -5.19
N GLU A 108 6.33 18.37 -6.00
CA GLU A 108 4.96 18.60 -5.58
C GLU A 108 4.46 17.42 -4.73
N TRP A 109 3.95 17.73 -3.54
CA TRP A 109 3.20 16.78 -2.72
C TRP A 109 1.77 16.71 -3.24
N ARG A 110 1.23 15.50 -3.34
CA ARG A 110 -0.15 15.27 -3.79
C ARG A 110 -0.93 14.51 -2.75
N PHE A 111 -2.07 15.04 -2.34
CA PHE A 111 -3.06 14.34 -1.52
C PHE A 111 -4.36 14.17 -2.30
N THR A 112 -4.95 12.97 -2.21
CA THR A 112 -6.28 12.69 -2.76
C THR A 112 -7.11 11.90 -1.75
N ASP A 113 -8.35 12.31 -1.55
CA ASP A 113 -9.38 11.46 -0.96
C ASP A 113 -10.08 10.68 -2.08
N LEU A 114 -9.71 9.41 -2.24
CA LEU A 114 -10.21 8.50 -3.26
C LEU A 114 -11.71 8.16 -3.06
N GLY A 115 -12.28 8.41 -1.89
CA GLY A 115 -13.71 8.24 -1.67
C GLY A 115 -14.53 9.31 -2.40
N ALA A 116 -14.02 10.54 -2.44
CA ALA A 116 -14.64 11.66 -3.14
C ALA A 116 -14.12 11.84 -4.57
N ASP A 117 -12.87 11.47 -4.83
CA ASP A 117 -12.21 11.57 -6.14
C ASP A 117 -11.50 10.26 -6.53
N PRO A 118 -12.25 9.19 -6.88
CA PRO A 118 -11.69 7.87 -7.16
C PRO A 118 -10.70 7.82 -8.34
N ASN A 119 -10.83 8.79 -9.26
CA ASN A 119 -10.04 8.91 -10.48
C ASN A 119 -8.96 9.99 -10.37
N GLU A 120 -8.76 10.57 -9.19
CA GLU A 120 -7.75 11.59 -8.89
C GLU A 120 -7.75 12.76 -9.89
N GLN A 121 -8.93 13.24 -10.26
CA GLN A 121 -9.14 14.31 -11.23
C GLN A 121 -8.88 15.70 -10.63
N ALA A 122 -9.10 15.86 -9.33
CA ALA A 122 -8.94 17.12 -8.61
C ALA A 122 -8.11 16.93 -7.32
N PRO A 123 -6.88 16.41 -7.43
CA PRO A 123 -6.06 16.16 -6.27
C PRO A 123 -5.60 17.49 -5.65
N LEU A 124 -5.33 17.47 -4.35
CA LEU A 124 -4.72 18.61 -3.66
C LEU A 124 -3.21 18.60 -3.88
N LEU A 125 -2.71 19.63 -4.55
CA LEU A 125 -1.30 19.81 -4.88
C LEU A 125 -0.68 20.89 -4.01
N SER A 126 0.55 20.68 -3.55
CA SER A 126 1.29 21.70 -2.81
C SER A 126 2.79 21.49 -2.93
N TYR A 127 3.54 22.57 -3.08
CA TYR A 127 5.00 22.52 -3.01
C TYR A 127 5.45 22.51 -1.55
N GLY A 128 5.98 21.37 -1.12
CA GLY A 128 6.53 21.16 0.22
C GLY A 128 5.54 20.65 1.26
N TYR A 129 6.08 19.85 2.18
CA TYR A 129 5.34 19.14 3.23
C TYR A 129 4.43 20.05 4.07
N LYS A 130 4.96 21.15 4.61
CA LYS A 130 4.19 22.06 5.48
C LYS A 130 3.05 22.78 4.75
N ALA A 131 3.22 23.05 3.45
CA ALA A 131 2.15 23.64 2.65
C ALA A 131 1.04 22.62 2.37
N ASN A 132 1.42 21.38 2.07
CA ASN A 132 0.50 20.27 1.89
C ASN A 132 -0.32 20.01 3.16
N LEU A 133 0.34 19.88 4.32
CA LEU A 133 -0.33 19.61 5.60
C LEU A 133 -1.38 20.67 5.93
N ARG A 134 -1.05 21.96 5.81
CA ARG A 134 -2.00 23.07 6.04
C ARG A 134 -3.15 23.06 5.05
N SER A 135 -2.88 22.73 3.79
CA SER A 135 -3.91 22.70 2.75
C SER A 135 -4.87 21.51 2.94
N VAL A 136 -4.33 20.35 3.36
CA VAL A 136 -5.13 19.17 3.71
C VAL A 136 -5.97 19.47 4.94
N GLU A 137 -5.40 20.04 5.99
CA GLU A 137 -6.15 20.43 7.19
C GLU A 137 -7.30 21.40 6.87
N ALA A 138 -7.01 22.43 6.07
CA ALA A 138 -8.00 23.43 5.69
C ALA A 138 -9.16 22.86 4.86
N LYS A 139 -8.91 21.83 4.03
CA LYS A 139 -9.91 21.26 3.12
C LYS A 139 -10.61 19.99 3.65
N PHE A 140 -9.90 19.16 4.40
CA PHE A 140 -10.33 17.82 4.82
C PHE A 140 -10.33 17.63 6.35
N GLY A 141 -9.90 18.63 7.11
CA GLY A 141 -9.90 18.61 8.58
C GLY A 141 -8.64 18.03 9.20
N SER A 142 -8.54 18.15 10.52
CA SER A 142 -7.34 17.79 11.29
C SER A 142 -7.04 16.28 11.28
N ASP A 143 -8.06 15.42 11.18
CA ASP A 143 -7.84 13.96 11.09
C ASP A 143 -7.09 13.57 9.81
N ALA A 144 -7.45 14.18 8.68
CA ALA A 144 -6.76 13.98 7.41
C ALA A 144 -5.32 14.50 7.46
N ALA A 145 -5.11 15.65 8.12
CA ALA A 145 -3.79 16.21 8.32
C ALA A 145 -2.91 15.29 9.17
N MET A 146 -3.44 14.76 10.28
CA MET A 146 -2.75 13.79 11.14
C MET A 146 -2.40 12.51 10.37
N GLY A 147 -3.30 12.02 9.52
CA GLY A 147 -3.03 10.89 8.63
C GLY A 147 -1.91 11.17 7.62
N VAL A 148 -1.86 12.38 7.06
CA VAL A 148 -0.77 12.82 6.16
C VAL A 148 0.57 12.91 6.89
N GLU A 149 0.57 13.40 8.13
CA GLU A 149 1.77 13.46 8.96
C GLU A 149 2.32 12.06 9.27
N GLU A 150 1.47 11.13 9.68
CA GLU A 150 1.85 9.74 9.93
C GLU A 150 2.37 9.08 8.64
N ALA A 151 1.64 9.22 7.53
CA ALA A 151 2.03 8.67 6.23
C ALA A 151 3.40 9.20 5.79
N ALA A 152 3.65 10.51 5.92
CA ALA A 152 4.94 11.11 5.57
C ALA A 152 6.08 10.59 6.46
N ALA A 153 5.82 10.37 7.76
CA ALA A 153 6.81 9.83 8.68
C ALA A 153 7.19 8.39 8.34
N VAL A 154 6.20 7.53 8.10
CA VAL A 154 6.45 6.12 7.77
C VAL A 154 7.10 5.99 6.39
N THR A 155 6.70 6.78 5.39
CA THR A 155 7.37 6.77 4.08
C THR A 155 8.85 7.12 4.18
N ARG A 156 9.22 8.14 4.97
CA ARG A 156 10.64 8.47 5.18
C ARG A 156 11.42 7.30 5.78
N GLY A 157 10.90 6.69 6.85
CA GLY A 157 11.53 5.51 7.46
C GLY A 157 11.68 4.35 6.48
N TRP A 158 10.63 4.03 5.73
CA TRP A 158 10.66 2.97 4.71
C TRP A 158 11.68 3.27 3.60
N THR A 159 11.77 4.52 3.13
CA THR A 159 12.76 4.92 2.13
C THR A 159 14.19 4.82 2.66
N ASP A 160 14.45 5.25 3.90
CA ASP A 160 15.78 5.17 4.51
C ASP A 160 16.24 3.71 4.71
N GLU A 161 15.32 2.80 5.01
CA GLU A 161 15.59 1.36 5.11
C GLU A 161 15.86 0.75 3.73
N ASN A 162 15.04 1.07 2.73
CA ASN A 162 15.21 0.54 1.37
C ASN A 162 16.47 1.08 0.68
N TYR A 163 16.90 2.31 0.96
CA TYR A 163 18.15 2.87 0.44
C TYR A 163 19.41 2.14 0.94
N LYS A 164 19.33 1.46 2.09
CA LYS A 164 20.45 0.71 2.67
C LYS A 164 20.58 -0.72 2.13
N ARG A 165 19.59 -1.21 1.38
CA ARG A 165 19.56 -2.57 0.79
C ARG A 165 20.20 -2.55 -0.59
#